data_AF-A0A1I5D7X1-F1
#
_entry.id   AF-A0A1I5D7X1-F1
#
_cell.length_a   1.000
_cell.length_b   1.000
_cell.length_c   1.000
_cell.angle_alpha   90.00
_cell.angle_beta   90.00
_cell.angle_gamma   90.00
#
_symmetry.space_group_name_H-M   'P 1'
#
loop_
_entity.id
_entity.type
_entity.pdbx_description
1 polymer ?
#
loop_
_entity_poly.entity_id
_entity_poly.type
_entity_poly.pdbx_seq_one_letter_code
_entity_poly.pdbx_strand_id
1 'polypeptide(L)'
;MFLLYLIVNILIVGLFLYSKLLPYEERLTGSYKQAFSFFKSIFKPVLSLFSGIKPFQVGTGLSVDMTQIILLIILLVLNYFCL
;
A
#
# COMPACT_ATOMS: atom_id res chain seq x y z
N MET A 1 -8.19 0.01 -21.49
CA MET A 1 -8.37 -1.29 -20.83
C MET A 1 -7.03 -1.86 -20.35
N PHE A 2 -6.18 -2.39 -21.24
CA PHE A 2 -4.92 -3.08 -20.86
C PHE A 2 -3.93 -2.20 -20.07
N LEU A 3 -3.73 -0.94 -20.47
CA LEU A 3 -2.79 -0.04 -19.77
C LEU A 3 -3.23 0.26 -18.32
N LEU A 4 -4.53 0.49 -18.11
CA LEU A 4 -5.11 0.72 -16.78
C LEU A 4 -4.98 -0.53 -15.91
N TYR A 5 -5.30 -1.70 -16.46
CA TYR A 5 -5.11 -2.98 -15.79
C TYR A 5 -3.65 -3.18 -15.33
N LEU A 6 -2.68 -2.86 -16.20
CA LEU A 6 -1.26 -2.98 -15.88
C LEU A 6 -0.85 -2.00 -14.77
N ILE A 7 -1.32 -0.75 -14.81
CA ILE A 7 -1.08 0.26 -13.76
C ILE A 7 -1.65 -0.20 -12.41
N VAL A 8 -2.89 -0.72 -12.40
CA VAL A 8 -3.52 -1.20 -11.16
C VAL A 8 -2.75 -2.39 -10.58
N ASN A 9 -2.29 -3.33 -11.41
CA ASN A 9 -1.44 -4.44 -10.97
C ASN A 9 -0.12 -3.95 -10.36
N ILE A 10 0.55 -2.98 -11.00
CA ILE A 10 1.77 -2.36 -10.44
C ILE A 10 1.48 -1.70 -9.09
N LEU A 11 0.34 -1.00 -8.96
CA LEU A 11 -0.07 -0.39 -7.69
C LEU A 11 -0.37 -1.42 -6.61
N ILE A 12 -0.97 -2.56 -6.94
CA ILE A 12 -1.21 -3.67 -6.00
C ILE A 12 0.12 -4.19 -5.45
N VAL A 13 1.07 -4.51 -6.34
CA VAL A 13 2.40 -4.99 -5.96
C VAL A 13 3.15 -3.92 -5.17
N GLY A 14 3.09 -2.67 -5.61
CA GLY A 14 3.68 -1.53 -4.93
C GLY A 14 3.13 -1.32 -3.53
N LEU A 15 1.81 -1.44 -3.34
CA LEU A 15 1.15 -1.29 -2.05
C LEU A 15 1.55 -2.41 -1.08
N PHE A 16 1.64 -3.63 -1.59
CA PHE A 16 2.09 -4.78 -0.82
C PHE A 16 3.55 -4.61 -0.34
N LEU A 17 4.44 -4.19 -1.25
CA LEU A 17 5.83 -3.90 -0.90
C LEU A 17 5.95 -2.73 0.07
N TYR A 18 5.19 -1.65 -0.16
CA TYR A 18 5.12 -0.51 0.74
C TYR A 18 4.72 -0.93 2.15
N SER A 19 3.66 -1.74 2.30
CA SER A 19 3.20 -2.26 3.59
C SER A 19 4.30 -3.03 4.34
N LYS A 20 5.05 -3.87 3.63
CA LYS A 20 6.15 -4.66 4.21
C LYS A 20 7.38 -3.83 4.57
N LEU A 21 7.67 -2.79 3.78
CA LEU A 21 8.87 -1.98 3.93
C LEU A 21 8.67 -0.77 4.84
N LEU A 22 7.43 -0.34 5.06
CA LEU A 22 7.08 0.77 5.95
C LEU A 22 7.72 0.68 7.35
N PRO A 23 7.66 -0.46 8.09
CA PRO A 23 8.32 -0.58 9.39
C PRO A 23 9.86 -0.59 9.32
N TYR A 24 10.43 -0.75 8.14
CA TYR A 24 11.87 -0.77 7.89
C TYR A 24 12.35 0.45 7.11
N GLU A 25 11.55 1.51 6.99
CA GLU A 25 11.84 2.68 6.16
C GLU A 25 13.25 3.25 6.43
N GLU A 26 13.62 3.39 7.70
CA GLU A 26 14.91 3.94 8.12
C GLU A 26 16.11 3.06 7.73
N ARG A 27 15.86 1.77 7.47
CA ARG A 27 16.89 0.79 7.06
C ARG A 27 17.02 0.68 5.54
N LEU A 28 16.16 1.35 4.76
CA LEU A 28 16.24 1.33 3.31
C LEU A 28 17.38 2.23 2.80
N THR A 29 18.18 1.70 1.86
CA THR A 29 19.30 2.43 1.26
C THR A 29 19.27 2.36 -0.27
N GLY A 30 19.93 3.33 -0.92
CA GLY A 30 20.07 3.40 -2.38
C GLY A 30 18.75 3.42 -3.14
N SER A 31 18.67 2.65 -4.22
CA SER A 31 17.53 2.58 -5.13
C SER A 31 16.23 2.10 -4.48
N TYR A 32 16.31 1.26 -3.44
CA TYR A 32 15.12 0.79 -2.71
C TYR A 32 14.44 1.90 -1.91
N LYS A 33 15.22 2.81 -1.33
CA LYS A 33 14.69 4.00 -0.64
C LYS A 33 13.97 4.93 -1.63
N GLN A 34 14.50 5.06 -2.84
CA GLN A 34 13.89 5.89 -3.88
C GLN A 34 12.56 5.30 -4.37
N ALA A 35 12.53 4.00 -4.68
CA ALA A 35 11.30 3.31 -5.05
C ALA A 35 10.25 3.38 -3.93
N PHE A 36 10.66 3.14 -2.68
CA PHE A 36 9.78 3.27 -1.52
C PHE A 36 9.24 4.69 -1.35
N SER A 37 10.08 5.72 -1.53
CA SER A 37 9.66 7.12 -1.46
C SER A 37 8.61 7.47 -2.52
N PHE A 38 8.77 6.95 -3.74
CA PHE A 38 7.78 7.10 -4.81
C PHE A 38 6.43 6.50 -4.42
N PHE A 39 6.42 5.24 -3.98
CA PHE A 39 5.20 4.59 -3.51
C PHE A 39 4.61 5.26 -2.27
N LYS A 40 5.46 5.72 -1.34
CA LYS A 40 5.03 6.51 -0.16
C LYS A 40 4.35 7.81 -0.58
N SER A 41 4.85 8.51 -1.59
CA SER A 41 4.24 9.74 -2.11
C SER A 41 2.84 9.48 -2.72
N ILE A 42 2.63 8.31 -3.32
CA ILE A 42 1.33 7.92 -3.89
C ILE A 42 0.38 7.43 -2.80
N PHE A 43 0.82 6.51 -1.94
CA PHE A 43 -0.05 5.85 -0.97
C PHE A 43 -0.31 6.70 0.26
N LYS A 44 0.64 7.52 0.74
CA LYS A 44 0.42 8.36 1.92
C LYS A 44 -0.81 9.28 1.80
N PRO A 45 -1.01 10.07 0.73
CA PRO A 45 -2.21 10.89 0.60
C PRO A 45 -3.47 10.02 0.49
N VAL A 46 -3.43 8.91 -0.24
CA VAL A 46 -4.57 8.01 -0.38
C VAL A 46 -4.96 7.36 0.95
N LEU A 47 -4.00 6.80 1.68
CA LEU A 47 -4.19 6.22 3.02
C LEU A 47 -4.62 7.29 4.03
N SER A 48 -4.18 8.54 3.89
CA SER A 48 -4.59 9.63 4.79
C SER A 48 -6.08 9.95 4.71
N LEU A 49 -6.73 9.72 3.56
CA LEU A 49 -8.20 9.82 3.43
C LEU A 49 -8.94 8.82 4.32
N PHE A 50 -8.26 7.74 4.70
CA PHE A 50 -8.76 6.66 5.54
C PHE A 50 -8.10 6.65 6.93
N SER A 51 -7.39 7.72 7.32
CA SER A 51 -6.65 7.84 8.58
C SER A 51 -7.51 7.73 9.86
N GLY A 52 -8.84 7.77 9.73
CA GLY A 52 -9.77 7.53 10.84
C GLY A 52 -9.90 6.08 11.27
N ILE A 53 -9.31 5.13 10.52
CA ILE A 53 -9.42 3.70 10.79
C ILE A 53 -8.33 3.28 11.78
N LYS A 54 -8.76 2.82 12.96
CA LYS A 54 -7.82 2.36 13.99
C LYS A 54 -7.10 1.08 13.53
N PRO A 55 -5.79 0.97 13.75
CA PRO A 55 -5.07 -0.26 13.49
C PRO A 55 -5.65 -1.37 14.38
N PHE A 56 -5.87 -2.53 13.80
CA PHE A 56 -6.54 -3.63 14.48
C PHE A 56 -5.49 -4.50 15.17
N GLN A 57 -5.65 -4.71 16.47
CA GLN A 57 -4.71 -5.50 17.25
C GLN A 57 -4.94 -6.99 17.00
N VAL A 58 -3.96 -7.67 16.42
CA VAL A 58 -3.98 -9.12 16.14
C VAL A 58 -3.15 -9.91 17.16
N GLY A 59 -2.41 -9.23 18.03
CA GLY A 59 -1.64 -9.83 19.11
C GLY A 59 -1.10 -8.78 20.08
N THR A 60 -0.44 -9.23 21.15
CA THR A 60 0.23 -8.34 22.12
C THR A 60 1.34 -7.55 21.43
N GLY A 61 1.16 -6.24 21.29
CA GLY A 61 2.10 -5.36 20.58
C GLY A 61 2.11 -5.49 19.06
N LEU A 62 1.22 -6.31 18.47
CA LEU A 62 1.11 -6.49 17.02
C LEU A 62 -0.23 -5.96 16.52
N SER A 63 -0.18 -4.87 15.78
CA SER A 63 -1.35 -4.23 15.17
C SER A 63 -1.21 -4.20 13.66
N VAL A 64 -2.28 -4.55 12.95
CA VAL A 64 -2.35 -4.51 11.50
C VAL A 64 -2.99 -3.20 11.07
N ASP A 65 -2.35 -2.50 10.14
CA ASP A 65 -2.90 -1.29 9.53
C ASP A 65 -4.04 -1.66 8.57
N MET A 66 -5.26 -1.53 9.08
CA MET A 66 -6.50 -1.83 8.34
C MET A 66 -6.70 -0.91 7.14
N THR A 67 -6.08 0.27 7.15
CA THR A 67 -6.17 1.24 6.06
C THR A 67 -5.55 0.69 4.77
N GLN A 68 -4.39 0.03 4.91
CA GLN A 68 -3.69 -0.61 3.79
C GLN A 68 -4.46 -1.81 3.25
N ILE A 69 -5.08 -2.59 4.14
CA ILE A 69 -5.92 -3.73 3.75
C ILE A 69 -7.12 -3.25 2.93
N ILE A 70 -7.82 -2.21 3.39
CA ILE A 70 -8.97 -1.65 2.68
C ILE A 70 -8.55 -1.11 1.32
N LEU A 71 -7.43 -0.37 1.25
CA LEU A 71 -6.90 0.13 -0.02
C LEU A 71 -6.55 -1.02 -0.98
N LEU A 72 -5.99 -2.12 -0.47
CA LEU A 72 -5.68 -3.31 -1.26
C LEU A 72 -6.96 -3.95 -1.83
N ILE A 73 -8.01 -4.10 -1.02
CA ILE A 73 -9.30 -4.62 -1.47
C ILE A 73 -9.89 -3.74 -2.58
N ILE A 74 -9.84 -2.42 -2.42
CA ILE A 74 -10.30 -1.47 -3.46
C ILE A 74 -9.52 -1.66 -4.76
N LEU A 75 -8.19 -1.76 -4.70
CA LEU A 75 -7.36 -1.98 -5.87
C LEU A 75 -7.65 -3.34 -6.55
N LEU A 76 -7.90 -4.39 -5.78
CA LEU A 76 -8.27 -5.72 -6.30
C LEU A 76 -9.65 -5.69 -6.99
N VAL A 77 -10.63 -5.02 -6.41
CA VAL A 77 -11.96 -4.85 -7.01
C VAL A 77 -11.85 -4.04 -8.31
N LEU A 78 -11.11 -2.93 -8.29
CA LEU A 78 -10.82 -2.15 -9.50
C LEU A 78 -10.12 -2.98 -10.57
N ASN A 79 -9.20 -3.87 -10.17
CA ASN A 79 -8.52 -4.77 -11.09
C ASN A 79 -9.49 -5.74 -11.77
N TYR A 80 -10.40 -6.34 -10.99
CA TYR A 80 -11.43 -7.25 -11.48
C TYR A 80 -12.39 -6.58 -12.48
N PHE A 81 -12.80 -5.33 -12.23
CA PHE A 81 -13.65 -4.57 -13.16
C PHE A 81 -12.93 -4.06 -14.41
N CYS A 82 -11.60 -3.98 -14.38
CA CYS A 82 -10.79 -3.51 -15.50
C CYS A 82 -10.30 -4.65 -16.42
N LEU A 83 -10.49 -5.90 -15.99
CA LEU A 83 -10.30 -7.13 -16.77
C LEU A 83 -11.46 -7.33 -17.74
#